data_AF-A0A3E5HPZ4-F1
#
_entry.id   AF-A0A3E5HPZ4-F1
#
_cell.length_a   1.000
_cell.length_b   1.000
_cell.length_c   1.000
_cell.angle_alpha   90.00
_cell.angle_beta   90.00
_cell.angle_gamma   90.00
#
_symmetry.space_group_name_H-M   'P 1'
#
loop_
_entity.id
_entity.type
_entity.pdbx_description
1 polymer ?
#
loop_
_entity_poly.entity_id
_entity_poly.type
_entity_poly.pdbx_seq_one_letter_code
_entity_poly.pdbx_strand_id
1 'polypeptide(L)'
;MARRFDPQWRPTFAPGRDDDPDDPDDIGWDDGSGYDGGPRHGRGPRSGVVILGVCALVTAVVSVGLTVAESRLSVKHNGLVSDCSDAVVGMDTEHDRLEARVERMNAMLDMPTLRQSNPSLADTYAELRRVADPLDISCPTDADNDTLTERAVKASRRTSAYRRQIKRIERFEQAASDLLDSSQQEDDATRLEEDISQAQDLLDRTQDMELKVPYLRTRLSDSLDQARSSTDSDDKGRMADLLEDLMGQVRESADLTDQQ
;
A
#
# COMPACT_ATOMS: atom_id res chain seq x y z
N MET A 1 28.12 -2.81 -10.73
CA MET A 1 28.22 -1.50 -10.05
C MET A 1 27.33 -1.52 -8.81
N ALA A 2 27.57 -0.67 -7.80
CA ALA A 2 26.68 -0.60 -6.64
C ALA A 2 25.44 0.26 -6.97
N ARG A 3 24.24 -0.32 -6.85
CA ARG A 3 22.96 0.39 -7.05
C ARG A 3 22.91 1.60 -6.10
N ARG A 4 22.87 2.82 -6.63
CA ARG A 4 22.71 4.04 -5.82
C ARG A 4 21.23 4.26 -5.53
N PHE A 5 20.72 3.49 -4.59
CA PHE A 5 19.44 3.76 -3.96
C PHE A 5 19.46 5.17 -3.34
N ASP A 6 18.41 5.96 -3.53
CA ASP A 6 18.34 7.32 -2.97
C ASP A 6 18.14 7.25 -1.43
N PRO A 7 19.14 7.57 -0.59
CA PRO A 7 19.09 7.26 0.85
C PRO A 7 18.12 8.14 1.64
N GLN A 8 17.52 9.12 0.96
CA GLN A 8 16.62 10.14 1.47
C GLN A 8 15.18 9.92 0.98
N TRP A 9 14.90 8.90 0.15
CA TRP A 9 13.52 8.52 -0.15
C TRP A 9 12.86 7.94 1.10
N ARG A 10 12.11 8.82 1.76
CA ARG A 10 11.17 8.49 2.83
C ARG A 10 9.78 8.78 2.29
N PRO A 11 8.85 7.81 2.24
CA PRO A 11 7.45 8.19 2.20
C PRO A 11 7.19 9.05 3.45
N THR A 12 6.67 10.26 3.26
CA THR A 12 6.54 11.25 4.34
C THR A 12 5.40 10.89 5.27
N PHE A 13 5.68 9.97 6.19
CA PHE A 13 4.94 9.79 7.44
C PHE A 13 5.75 10.55 8.50
N ALA A 14 5.25 11.71 8.92
CA ALA A 14 5.94 12.54 9.90
C ALA A 14 5.76 11.94 11.30
N PRO A 15 6.79 11.87 12.15
CA PRO A 15 6.61 11.49 13.54
C PRO A 15 6.00 12.67 14.30
N GLY A 16 4.66 12.76 14.28
CA GLY A 16 3.88 13.61 15.16
C GLY A 16 4.19 13.28 16.62
N ARG A 17 4.35 14.32 17.44
CA ARG A 17 4.53 14.20 18.89
C ARG A 17 3.48 15.09 19.55
N ASP A 18 2.92 14.58 20.65
CA ASP A 18 2.01 15.26 21.58
C ASP A 18 0.51 15.32 21.15
N ASP A 19 -0.25 14.31 21.61
CA ASP A 19 -1.65 14.36 22.05
C ASP A 19 -2.71 15.16 21.22
N ASP A 20 -2.92 14.81 19.95
CA ASP A 20 -4.07 15.32 19.15
C ASP A 20 -4.93 14.16 18.60
N PRO A 21 -6.21 13.98 19.01
CA PRO A 21 -7.02 12.79 18.71
C PRO A 21 -7.54 12.69 17.26
N ASP A 22 -7.09 13.58 16.37
CA ASP A 22 -7.46 13.63 14.95
C ASP A 22 -6.21 13.59 14.02
N ASP A 23 -5.08 13.03 14.48
CA ASP A 23 -3.90 12.77 13.63
C ASP A 23 -4.16 11.60 12.62
N PRO A 24 -4.05 11.81 11.30
CA PRO A 24 -4.22 10.75 10.30
C PRO A 24 -3.13 9.67 10.29
N ASP A 25 -1.96 9.91 10.90
CA ASP A 25 -0.83 8.98 10.95
C ASP A 25 -0.76 8.17 12.26
N ASP A 26 -1.45 8.61 13.33
CA ASP A 26 -1.54 7.85 14.57
C ASP A 26 -2.29 6.52 14.35
N ILE A 27 -1.72 5.44 14.88
CA ILE A 27 -2.38 4.13 14.91
C ILE A 27 -3.44 4.12 16.03
N GLY A 28 -3.28 4.97 17.05
CA GLY A 28 -4.39 5.45 17.88
C GLY A 28 -5.18 4.34 18.53
N TRP A 29 -4.47 3.35 19.09
CA TRP A 29 -5.06 2.27 19.86
C TRP A 29 -5.54 2.78 21.21
N ASP A 30 -6.62 3.56 21.19
CA ASP A 30 -7.40 3.94 22.36
C ASP A 30 -7.79 2.66 23.12
N ASP A 31 -7.13 2.42 24.26
CA ASP A 31 -7.45 1.34 25.20
C ASP A 31 -8.73 1.66 26.00
N GLY A 32 -9.20 2.91 25.94
CA GLY A 32 -10.37 3.44 26.60
C GLY A 32 -10.27 3.39 28.12
N SER A 33 -9.07 3.62 28.67
CA SER A 33 -8.84 3.84 30.09
C SER A 33 -9.23 5.26 30.55
N GLY A 34 -10.55 5.50 30.67
CA GLY A 34 -11.08 6.49 31.61
C GLY A 34 -11.45 7.88 31.06
N TYR A 35 -12.75 8.11 30.92
CA TYR A 35 -13.34 9.46 31.04
C TYR A 35 -13.31 9.92 32.51
N ASP A 36 -12.17 10.36 33.02
CA ASP A 36 -12.10 11.01 34.34
C ASP A 36 -12.37 12.53 34.22
N GLY A 37 -13.59 12.92 34.56
CA GLY A 37 -14.03 14.32 34.55
C GLY A 37 -13.37 15.16 35.64
N GLY A 38 -12.50 16.09 35.24
CA GLY A 38 -11.87 17.09 36.12
C GLY A 38 -12.03 18.53 35.59
N PRO A 39 -12.58 19.49 36.37
CA PRO A 39 -12.86 20.82 35.86
C PRO A 39 -11.59 21.67 35.76
N ARG A 40 -11.24 22.14 34.55
CA ARG A 40 -10.15 23.12 34.35
C ARG A 40 -10.69 24.54 34.15
N HIS A 41 -10.51 25.36 35.17
CA HIS A 41 -10.78 26.80 35.09
C HIS A 41 -9.74 27.54 34.22
N GLY A 42 -10.22 28.18 33.16
CA GLY A 42 -9.80 29.53 32.75
C GLY A 42 -8.45 29.73 32.04
N ARG A 43 -8.52 30.06 30.74
CA ARG A 43 -8.08 31.38 30.20
C ARG A 43 -8.59 31.55 28.76
N GLY A 44 -9.35 32.61 28.46
CA GLY A 44 -9.86 32.90 27.10
C GLY A 44 -8.92 33.81 26.27
N PRO A 45 -9.46 34.65 25.38
CA PRO A 45 -10.26 34.24 24.21
C PRO A 45 -9.79 34.96 22.93
N ARG A 46 -9.83 34.31 21.75
CA ARG A 46 -9.78 35.01 20.45
C ARG A 46 -10.67 34.34 19.40
N SER A 47 -11.39 35.17 18.66
CA SER A 47 -12.38 34.78 17.65
C SER A 47 -11.75 34.12 16.41
N GLY A 48 -12.50 33.21 15.79
CA GLY A 48 -12.15 32.59 14.51
C GLY A 48 -13.34 31.83 13.92
N VAL A 49 -14.42 32.53 13.57
CA VAL A 49 -15.57 31.90 12.90
C VAL A 49 -15.18 31.47 11.49
N VAL A 50 -15.17 30.16 11.24
CA VAL A 50 -15.33 29.60 9.90
C VAL A 50 -16.47 28.58 9.97
N ILE A 51 -17.62 29.00 9.43
CA ILE A 51 -18.86 28.22 9.36
C ILE A 51 -19.04 27.76 7.91
N LEU A 52 -19.60 26.55 7.75
CA LEU A 52 -20.02 25.86 6.50
C LEU A 52 -18.92 25.18 5.66
N GLY A 53 -18.97 23.84 5.65
CA GLY A 53 -18.10 22.96 4.87
C GLY A 53 -18.61 21.52 4.75
N VAL A 54 -19.86 21.33 4.32
CA VAL A 54 -20.48 20.04 3.90
C VAL A 54 -20.81 19.01 5.00
N CYS A 55 -22.01 19.14 5.58
CA CYS A 55 -22.72 18.01 6.19
C CYS A 55 -23.36 17.14 5.09
N ALA A 56 -22.64 16.15 4.55
CA ALA A 56 -23.22 15.20 3.60
C ALA A 56 -22.71 13.76 3.80
N LEU A 57 -23.68 12.85 3.99
CA LEU A 57 -23.58 11.39 3.77
C LEU A 57 -22.80 10.53 4.78
N VAL A 58 -23.32 10.43 6.01
CA VAL A 58 -23.63 9.11 6.61
C VAL A 58 -25.00 9.16 7.30
N THR A 59 -26.08 9.17 6.50
CA THR A 59 -27.46 8.99 6.98
C THR A 59 -28.17 7.87 6.22
N ALA A 60 -27.89 6.64 6.64
CA ALA A 60 -28.65 5.41 6.43
C ALA A 60 -28.03 4.43 7.44
N VAL A 61 -28.57 4.19 8.65
CA VAL A 61 -29.86 3.55 9.02
C VAL A 61 -30.13 3.93 10.50
N VAL A 62 -31.35 4.12 11.02
CA VAL A 62 -32.70 4.28 10.45
C VAL A 62 -33.53 5.20 11.39
N SER A 63 -34.46 5.98 10.84
CA SER A 63 -35.40 6.80 11.64
C SER A 63 -36.78 6.13 11.79
N VAL A 64 -37.11 5.58 12.97
CA VAL A 64 -38.48 5.15 13.31
C VAL A 64 -38.93 5.66 14.70
N GLY A 65 -39.62 6.81 14.68
CA GLY A 65 -40.73 7.13 15.58
C GLY A 65 -40.46 7.33 17.09
N LEU A 66 -40.43 8.61 17.50
CA LEU A 66 -41.43 9.08 18.48
C LEU A 66 -42.80 8.96 17.76
N THR A 67 -43.85 8.32 18.26
CA THR A 67 -44.49 8.45 19.57
C THR A 67 -45.30 7.19 19.95
N VAL A 68 -45.35 6.88 21.25
CA VAL A 68 -46.32 6.06 22.04
C VAL A 68 -45.50 5.58 23.24
N ALA A 69 -45.82 6.08 24.42
CA ALA A 69 -45.10 5.73 25.65
C ALA A 69 -45.46 4.30 26.13
N GLU A 70 -44.68 3.80 27.08
CA GLU A 70 -44.86 2.55 27.83
C GLU A 70 -44.53 1.24 27.09
N SER A 71 -44.96 0.99 25.85
CA SER A 71 -44.57 -0.23 25.11
C SER A 71 -43.32 -0.10 24.23
N ARG A 72 -42.85 1.13 23.94
CA ARG A 72 -41.64 1.37 23.12
C ARG A 72 -40.31 1.18 23.85
N LEU A 73 -40.29 1.19 25.19
CA LEU A 73 -39.03 1.15 25.95
C LEU A 73 -38.31 -0.19 25.83
N SER A 74 -39.02 -1.32 26.01
CA SER A 74 -38.43 -2.66 25.84
C SER A 74 -38.02 -2.94 24.39
N VAL A 75 -38.82 -2.51 23.40
CA VAL A 75 -38.46 -2.69 21.97
C VAL A 75 -37.23 -1.87 21.59
N LYS A 76 -37.13 -0.62 22.06
CA LYS A 76 -35.95 0.23 21.83
C LYS A 76 -34.71 -0.34 22.53
N HIS A 77 -34.86 -0.84 23.75
CA HIS A 77 -33.77 -1.46 24.51
C HIS A 77 -33.24 -2.72 23.80
N ASN A 78 -34.12 -3.64 23.40
CA ASN A 78 -33.73 -4.84 22.65
C ASN A 78 -33.05 -4.49 21.31
N GLY A 79 -33.47 -3.41 20.65
CA GLY A 79 -32.79 -2.86 19.48
C GLY A 79 -31.34 -2.44 19.81
N LEU A 80 -31.14 -1.67 20.87
CA LEU A 80 -29.79 -1.23 21.30
C LEU A 80 -28.88 -2.38 21.74
N VAL A 81 -29.43 -3.46 22.32
CA VAL A 81 -28.66 -4.69 22.58
C VAL A 81 -28.20 -5.33 21.27
N SER A 82 -29.08 -5.41 20.27
CA SER A 82 -28.74 -5.93 18.93
C SER A 82 -27.68 -5.05 18.25
N ASP A 83 -27.89 -3.74 18.19
CA ASP A 83 -26.97 -2.78 17.57
C ASP A 83 -25.57 -2.84 18.22
N CYS A 84 -25.51 -3.01 19.54
CA CYS A 84 -24.26 -3.24 20.29
C CYS A 84 -23.60 -4.56 19.87
N SER A 85 -24.36 -5.66 19.84
CA SER A 85 -23.85 -6.98 19.45
C SER A 85 -23.34 -7.00 18.00
N ASP A 86 -24.09 -6.39 17.08
CA ASP A 86 -23.72 -6.29 15.66
C ASP A 86 -22.47 -5.42 15.46
N ALA A 87 -22.29 -4.37 16.27
CA ALA A 87 -21.08 -3.55 16.26
C ALA A 87 -19.84 -4.33 16.76
N VAL A 88 -19.99 -5.17 17.79
CA VAL A 88 -18.90 -6.04 18.29
C VAL A 88 -18.54 -7.11 17.26
N VAL A 89 -19.52 -7.84 16.72
CA VAL A 89 -19.28 -8.83 15.66
C VAL A 89 -18.64 -8.18 14.41
N GLY A 90 -19.05 -6.96 14.07
CA GLY A 90 -18.46 -6.19 12.98
C GLY A 90 -17.03 -5.71 13.24
N MET A 91 -16.67 -5.45 14.51
CA MET A 91 -15.29 -5.17 14.93
C MET A 91 -14.41 -6.41 14.79
N ASP A 92 -14.85 -7.55 15.31
CA ASP A 92 -14.09 -8.83 15.24
C ASP A 92 -13.90 -9.27 13.78
N THR A 93 -14.95 -9.16 12.95
CA THR A 93 -14.87 -9.50 11.52
C THR A 93 -13.83 -8.67 10.75
N GLU A 94 -13.66 -7.38 11.08
CA GLU A 94 -12.64 -6.53 10.43
C GLU A 94 -11.25 -6.71 11.07
N HIS A 95 -11.16 -7.16 12.33
CA HIS A 95 -9.91 -7.61 12.94
C HIS A 95 -9.37 -8.85 12.22
N ASP A 96 -10.17 -9.90 12.09
CA ASP A 96 -9.81 -11.15 11.39
C ASP A 96 -9.39 -10.87 9.94
N ARG A 97 -10.07 -9.93 9.28
CA ARG A 97 -9.74 -9.49 7.91
C ARG A 97 -8.38 -8.78 7.84
N LEU A 98 -8.05 -7.97 8.85
CA LEU A 98 -6.76 -7.30 8.97
C LEU A 98 -5.64 -8.31 9.26
N GLU A 99 -5.83 -9.21 10.22
CA GLU A 99 -4.88 -10.29 10.52
C GLU A 99 -4.60 -11.14 9.28
N ALA A 100 -5.64 -11.63 8.59
CA ALA A 100 -5.48 -12.43 7.39
C ALA A 100 -4.76 -11.67 6.25
N ARG A 101 -4.87 -10.34 6.17
CA ARG A 101 -4.10 -9.52 5.22
C ARG A 101 -2.63 -9.39 5.63
N VAL A 102 -2.38 -9.20 6.93
CA VAL A 102 -1.02 -9.17 7.50
C VAL A 102 -0.32 -10.52 7.35
N GLU A 103 -1.01 -11.63 7.58
CA GLU A 103 -0.50 -12.99 7.39
C GLU A 103 -0.11 -13.25 5.93
N ARG A 104 -1.01 -12.99 4.97
CA ARG A 104 -0.69 -13.14 3.53
C ARG A 104 0.55 -12.33 3.12
N MET A 105 0.68 -11.12 3.63
CA MET A 105 1.80 -10.25 3.31
C MET A 105 3.11 -10.70 4.00
N ASN A 106 3.08 -11.20 5.24
CA ASN A 106 4.25 -11.83 5.87
C ASN A 106 4.67 -13.12 5.12
N ALA A 107 3.73 -13.85 4.51
CA ALA A 107 4.03 -15.03 3.70
C ALA A 107 4.66 -14.68 2.34
N MET A 108 4.38 -13.49 1.80
CA MET A 108 4.99 -12.99 0.55
C MET A 108 6.33 -12.27 0.77
N LEU A 109 6.53 -11.64 1.93
CA LEU A 109 7.72 -10.81 2.21
C LEU A 109 8.78 -11.56 3.03
N ASP A 110 9.89 -11.89 2.38
CA ASP A 110 11.13 -12.29 3.07
C ASP A 110 11.74 -11.08 3.80
N MET A 111 11.34 -10.89 5.06
CA MET A 111 11.75 -9.77 5.89
C MET A 111 13.27 -9.60 6.06
N PRO A 112 14.08 -10.67 6.27
CA PRO A 112 15.54 -10.60 6.17
C PRO A 112 16.05 -9.97 4.86
N THR A 113 15.59 -10.46 3.70
CA THR A 113 16.01 -9.96 2.38
C THR A 113 15.52 -8.54 2.13
N LEU A 114 14.29 -8.22 2.55
CA LEU A 114 13.75 -6.86 2.47
C LEU A 114 14.54 -5.89 3.34
N ARG A 115 14.98 -6.31 4.54
CA ARG A 115 15.77 -5.46 5.44
C ARG A 115 17.20 -5.24 4.95
N GLN A 116 17.74 -6.17 4.15
CA GLN A 116 19.04 -6.02 3.49
C GLN A 116 18.98 -5.12 2.26
N SER A 117 17.95 -5.25 1.43
CA SER A 117 17.78 -4.46 0.20
C SER A 117 17.20 -3.06 0.46
N ASN A 118 16.20 -2.97 1.34
CA ASN A 118 15.32 -1.81 1.53
C ASN A 118 14.95 -1.62 3.02
N PRO A 119 15.89 -1.19 3.88
CA PRO A 119 15.65 -1.09 5.32
C PRO A 119 14.51 -0.13 5.70
N SER A 120 14.32 0.98 4.98
CA SER A 120 13.22 1.93 5.20
C SER A 120 11.84 1.32 4.91
N LEU A 121 11.73 0.49 3.87
CA LEU A 121 10.50 -0.21 3.51
C LEU A 121 10.20 -1.32 4.52
N ALA A 122 11.23 -2.05 4.96
CA ALA A 122 11.13 -3.06 6.01
C ALA A 122 10.69 -2.47 7.36
N ASP A 123 11.19 -1.29 7.75
CA ASP A 123 10.78 -0.61 8.98
C ASP A 123 9.35 -0.05 8.90
N THR A 124 8.96 0.51 7.74
CA THR A 124 7.58 0.94 7.47
C THR A 124 6.60 -0.23 7.62
N TYR A 125 6.94 -1.39 7.05
CA TYR A 125 6.11 -2.59 7.19
C TYR A 125 6.09 -3.15 8.62
N ALA A 126 7.23 -3.11 9.32
CA ALA A 126 7.33 -3.58 10.70
C ALA A 126 6.45 -2.80 11.68
N GLU A 127 6.09 -1.55 11.35
CA GLU A 127 5.07 -0.76 12.03
C GLU A 127 3.65 -1.17 11.58
N LEU A 128 3.37 -1.16 10.27
CA LEU A 128 2.04 -1.46 9.71
C LEU A 128 1.48 -2.84 10.09
N ARG A 129 2.35 -3.85 10.27
CA ARG A 129 1.96 -5.21 10.66
C ARG A 129 1.55 -5.36 12.13
N ARG A 130 1.66 -4.33 12.96
CA ARG A 130 1.21 -4.35 14.35
C ARG A 130 -0.31 -4.24 14.39
N VAL A 131 -0.98 -5.38 14.33
CA VAL A 131 -2.40 -5.50 14.68
C VAL A 131 -2.51 -5.38 16.21
N ALA A 132 -3.49 -4.66 16.71
CA ALA A 132 -3.86 -4.71 18.13
C ALA A 132 -5.15 -5.47 18.30
N ASP A 133 -5.21 -6.21 19.41
CA ASP A 133 -6.29 -7.12 19.77
C ASP A 133 -7.68 -6.46 19.73
N PRO A 134 -8.75 -7.22 19.46
CA PRO A 134 -10.12 -6.76 19.65
C PRO A 134 -10.39 -6.39 21.11
N LEU A 135 -11.30 -5.44 21.31
CA LEU A 135 -11.70 -5.03 22.66
C LEU A 135 -12.71 -6.03 23.23
N ASP A 136 -12.51 -6.50 24.46
CA ASP A 136 -13.53 -7.30 25.16
C ASP A 136 -14.73 -6.41 25.54
N ILE A 137 -15.76 -6.42 24.67
CA ILE A 137 -16.98 -5.61 24.82
C ILE A 137 -18.19 -6.54 24.94
N SER A 138 -18.74 -6.63 26.14
CA SER A 138 -20.00 -7.34 26.38
C SER A 138 -21.21 -6.43 26.17
N CYS A 139 -22.28 -6.94 25.54
CA CYS A 139 -23.55 -6.25 25.34
C CYS A 139 -24.69 -6.98 26.10
N PRO A 140 -24.75 -6.91 27.44
CA PRO A 140 -25.73 -7.67 28.22
C PRO A 140 -27.10 -6.97 28.25
N THR A 141 -28.16 -7.78 28.36
CA THR A 141 -29.57 -7.34 28.29
C THR A 141 -30.09 -6.62 29.55
N ASP A 142 -29.24 -6.39 30.54
CA ASP A 142 -29.53 -5.67 31.78
C ASP A 142 -28.77 -4.33 31.90
N ALA A 143 -27.94 -3.98 30.90
CA ALA A 143 -27.27 -2.69 30.85
C ALA A 143 -28.23 -1.55 30.47
N ASP A 144 -27.95 -0.33 30.94
CA ASP A 144 -28.71 0.85 30.53
C ASP A 144 -28.48 1.21 29.05
N ASN A 145 -29.49 1.85 28.44
CA ASN A 145 -29.48 2.23 27.01
C ASN A 145 -28.27 3.09 26.62
N ASP A 146 -27.82 3.98 27.51
CA ASP A 146 -26.69 4.86 27.26
C ASP A 146 -25.37 4.06 27.24
N THR A 147 -25.21 3.09 28.15
CA THR A 147 -24.07 2.16 28.19
C THR A 147 -24.01 1.27 26.95
N LEU A 148 -25.15 0.76 26.47
CA LEU A 148 -25.20 -0.02 25.22
C LEU A 148 -24.80 0.83 24.01
N THR A 149 -25.28 2.08 23.96
CA THR A 149 -24.93 3.03 22.89
C THR A 149 -23.45 3.37 22.90
N GLU A 150 -22.87 3.63 24.08
CA GLU A 150 -21.44 3.90 24.25
C GLU A 150 -20.57 2.72 23.80
N ARG A 151 -20.93 1.49 24.19
CA ARG A 151 -20.23 0.26 23.80
C ARG A 151 -20.30 0.02 22.28
N ALA A 152 -21.46 0.22 21.66
CA ALA A 152 -21.63 0.15 20.21
C ALA A 152 -20.74 1.19 19.48
N VAL A 153 -20.66 2.42 20.00
CA VAL A 153 -19.78 3.46 19.46
C VAL A 153 -18.30 3.11 19.64
N LYS A 154 -17.88 2.55 20.78
CA LYS A 154 -16.49 2.12 21.02
C LYS A 154 -16.08 1.00 20.06
N ALA A 155 -16.93 -0.01 19.87
CA ALA A 155 -16.73 -1.07 18.89
C ALA A 155 -16.61 -0.51 17.46
N SER A 156 -17.56 0.32 17.04
CA SER A 156 -17.58 0.95 15.70
C SER A 156 -16.36 1.86 15.42
N ARG A 157 -15.84 2.57 16.44
CA ARG A 157 -14.57 3.30 16.35
C ARG A 157 -13.39 2.36 16.09
N ARG A 158 -13.33 1.22 16.78
CA ARG A 158 -12.29 0.19 16.61
C ARG A 158 -12.39 -0.49 15.23
N THR A 159 -13.59 -0.85 14.78
CA THR A 159 -13.86 -1.32 13.40
C THR A 159 -13.32 -0.33 12.36
N SER A 160 -13.51 0.97 12.60
CA SER A 160 -13.04 2.03 11.71
C SER A 160 -11.51 2.17 11.70
N ALA A 161 -10.84 1.93 12.83
CA ALA A 161 -9.38 1.87 12.93
C ALA A 161 -8.81 0.69 12.11
N TYR A 162 -9.35 -0.53 12.27
CA TYR A 162 -8.94 -1.69 11.46
C TYR A 162 -9.08 -1.43 9.96
N ARG A 163 -10.21 -0.86 9.53
CA ARG A 163 -10.42 -0.46 8.12
C ARG A 163 -9.43 0.59 7.61
N ARG A 164 -8.97 1.52 8.47
CA ARG A 164 -7.90 2.46 8.11
C ARG A 164 -6.55 1.74 7.96
N GLN A 165 -6.23 0.81 8.86
CA GLN A 165 -4.98 0.04 8.79
C GLN A 165 -4.92 -0.88 7.56
N ILE A 166 -6.02 -1.56 7.21
CA ILE A 166 -6.15 -2.33 5.96
C ILE A 166 -5.84 -1.45 4.74
N LYS A 167 -6.38 -0.23 4.68
CA LYS A 167 -6.11 0.71 3.58
C LYS A 167 -4.67 1.24 3.57
N ARG A 168 -4.02 1.39 4.73
CA ARG A 168 -2.59 1.76 4.80
C ARG A 168 -1.71 0.63 4.26
N ILE A 169 -2.04 -0.61 4.61
CA ILE A 169 -1.42 -1.82 4.08
C ILE A 169 -1.60 -1.92 2.56
N GLU A 170 -2.80 -1.65 2.03
CA GLU A 170 -3.06 -1.66 0.58
C GLU A 170 -2.21 -0.65 -0.18
N ARG A 171 -2.06 0.57 0.34
CA ARG A 171 -1.18 1.59 -0.26
C ARG A 171 0.30 1.22 -0.16
N PHE A 172 0.71 0.58 0.94
CA PHE A 172 2.08 0.09 1.10
C PHE A 172 2.39 -1.01 0.07
N GLU A 173 1.48 -1.96 -0.11
CA GLU A 173 1.58 -3.04 -1.11
C GLU A 173 1.71 -2.47 -2.53
N GLN A 174 0.88 -1.47 -2.88
CA GLN A 174 0.99 -0.77 -4.17
C GLN A 174 2.32 -0.02 -4.32
N ALA A 175 2.71 0.80 -3.34
CA ALA A 175 3.96 1.56 -3.39
C ALA A 175 5.23 0.66 -3.42
N ALA A 176 5.16 -0.55 -2.84
CA ALA A 176 6.20 -1.55 -2.94
C ALA A 176 6.28 -2.15 -4.36
N SER A 177 5.13 -2.40 -5.00
CA SER A 177 5.06 -2.84 -6.40
C SER A 177 5.63 -1.78 -7.35
N ASP A 178 5.15 -0.52 -7.23
CA ASP A 178 5.58 0.59 -8.09
C ASP A 178 7.11 0.80 -8.03
N LEU A 179 7.73 0.56 -6.86
CA LEU A 179 9.18 0.66 -6.64
C LEU A 179 9.96 -0.51 -7.26
N LEU A 180 9.39 -1.72 -7.26
CA LEU A 180 9.99 -2.87 -7.95
C LEU A 180 9.94 -2.66 -9.47
N ASP A 181 8.78 -2.22 -9.99
CA ASP A 181 8.60 -1.90 -11.41
C ASP A 181 9.57 -0.80 -11.87
N SER A 182 9.76 0.26 -11.07
CA SER A 182 10.73 1.31 -11.40
C SER A 182 12.18 0.80 -11.40
N SER A 183 12.56 -0.05 -10.44
CA SER A 183 13.90 -0.65 -10.43
C SER A 183 14.12 -1.60 -11.61
N GLN A 184 13.07 -2.29 -12.06
CA GLN A 184 13.16 -3.15 -13.25
C GLN A 184 13.33 -2.29 -14.52
N GLN A 185 12.59 -1.19 -14.65
CA GLN A 185 12.74 -0.26 -15.78
C GLN A 185 14.14 0.39 -15.85
N GLU A 186 14.79 0.65 -14.70
CA GLU A 186 16.18 1.10 -14.66
C GLU A 186 17.18 0.00 -15.06
N ASP A 187 17.00 -1.23 -14.56
CA ASP A 187 17.84 -2.37 -14.92
C ASP A 187 17.70 -2.71 -16.43
N ASP A 188 16.48 -2.71 -16.99
CA ASP A 188 16.21 -2.92 -18.42
C ASP A 188 16.73 -1.78 -19.32
N ALA A 189 16.66 -0.52 -18.86
CA ALA A 189 17.25 0.60 -19.59
C ALA A 189 18.79 0.50 -19.65
N THR A 190 19.41 0.06 -18.55
CA THR A 190 20.87 -0.17 -18.49
C THR A 190 21.29 -1.33 -19.39
N ARG A 191 20.54 -2.43 -19.37
CA ARG A 191 20.76 -3.59 -20.25
C ARG A 191 20.65 -3.21 -21.73
N LEU A 192 19.61 -2.45 -22.10
CA LEU A 192 19.44 -1.98 -23.48
C LEU A 192 20.60 -1.11 -23.95
N GLU A 193 21.15 -0.23 -23.11
CA GLU A 193 22.32 0.59 -23.47
C GLU A 193 23.56 -0.28 -23.75
N GLU A 194 23.76 -1.33 -22.96
CA GLU A 194 24.82 -2.32 -23.17
C GLU A 194 24.61 -3.11 -24.48
N ASP A 195 23.40 -3.62 -24.73
CA ASP A 195 23.05 -4.36 -25.95
C ASP A 195 23.14 -3.51 -27.21
N ILE A 196 22.77 -2.22 -27.15
CA ILE A 196 22.98 -1.25 -28.23
C ILE A 196 24.48 -1.13 -28.56
N SER A 197 25.34 -1.05 -27.54
CA SER A 197 26.79 -0.95 -27.75
C SER A 197 27.40 -2.24 -28.29
N GLN A 198 26.94 -3.41 -27.81
CA GLN A 198 27.39 -4.70 -28.33
C GLN A 198 26.91 -4.95 -29.77
N ALA A 199 25.69 -4.52 -30.11
CA ALA A 199 25.14 -4.65 -31.46
C ALA A 199 25.90 -3.78 -32.46
N GLN A 200 26.33 -2.58 -32.06
CA GLN A 200 27.24 -1.74 -32.85
C GLN A 200 28.56 -2.46 -33.15
N ASP A 201 29.27 -2.91 -32.10
CA ASP A 201 30.56 -3.59 -32.26
C ASP A 201 30.44 -4.86 -33.12
N LEU A 202 29.35 -5.63 -32.98
CA LEU A 202 29.11 -6.81 -33.80
C LEU A 202 28.81 -6.47 -35.26
N LEU A 203 28.05 -5.40 -35.54
CA LEU A 203 27.79 -4.95 -36.91
C LEU A 203 29.07 -4.47 -37.59
N ASP A 204 29.88 -3.68 -36.89
CA ASP A 204 31.17 -3.17 -37.39
C ASP A 204 32.17 -4.33 -37.61
N ARG A 205 32.34 -5.20 -36.61
CA ARG A 205 33.23 -6.38 -36.68
C ARG A 205 32.83 -7.37 -37.77
N THR A 206 31.52 -7.53 -38.03
CA THR A 206 31.05 -8.42 -39.09
C THR A 206 30.95 -7.76 -40.45
N GLN A 207 31.18 -6.44 -40.60
CA GLN A 207 30.91 -5.69 -41.84
C GLN A 207 31.47 -6.38 -43.11
N ASP A 208 32.73 -6.80 -43.07
CA ASP A 208 33.45 -7.44 -44.18
C ASP A 208 33.33 -8.98 -44.21
N MET A 209 32.58 -9.58 -43.27
CA MET A 209 32.36 -11.02 -43.21
C MET A 209 31.16 -11.44 -44.08
N GLU A 210 31.27 -12.59 -44.74
CA GLU A 210 30.13 -13.21 -45.45
C GLU A 210 29.27 -14.00 -44.46
N LEU A 211 28.07 -13.49 -44.19
CA LEU A 211 27.07 -14.15 -43.34
C LEU A 211 26.33 -15.24 -44.12
N LYS A 212 26.11 -16.41 -43.51
CA LYS A 212 25.23 -17.47 -44.04
C LYS A 212 23.81 -16.97 -44.32
N VAL A 213 23.34 -16.02 -43.52
CA VAL A 213 22.04 -15.33 -43.67
C VAL A 213 22.28 -13.81 -43.72
N PRO A 214 22.53 -13.23 -44.92
CA PRO A 214 22.90 -11.81 -45.05
C PRO A 214 21.87 -10.82 -44.51
N TYR A 215 20.58 -11.17 -44.56
CA TYR A 215 19.48 -10.34 -44.06
C TYR A 215 19.57 -10.02 -42.55
N LEU A 216 20.23 -10.88 -41.75
CA LEU A 216 20.37 -10.64 -40.30
C LEU A 216 21.13 -9.35 -39.98
N ARG A 217 22.11 -8.94 -40.81
CA ARG A 217 22.84 -7.68 -40.61
C ARG A 217 21.92 -6.47 -40.76
N THR A 218 21.09 -6.46 -41.81
CA THR A 218 20.09 -5.41 -42.03
C THR A 218 19.07 -5.39 -40.89
N ARG A 219 18.53 -6.55 -40.51
CA ARG A 219 17.55 -6.64 -39.42
C ARG A 219 18.11 -6.17 -38.08
N LEU A 220 19.33 -6.56 -37.72
CA LEU A 220 19.99 -6.09 -36.50
C LEU A 220 20.21 -4.57 -36.55
N SER A 221 20.60 -4.01 -37.69
CA SER A 221 20.72 -2.55 -37.87
C SER A 221 19.38 -1.82 -37.72
N ASP A 222 18.31 -2.33 -38.34
CA ASP A 222 16.97 -1.74 -38.27
C ASP A 222 16.43 -1.76 -36.82
N SER A 223 16.59 -2.88 -36.12
CA SER A 223 16.20 -3.03 -34.71
C SER A 223 17.07 -2.19 -33.76
N LEU A 224 18.34 -1.98 -34.07
CA LEU A 224 19.26 -1.13 -33.32
C LEU A 224 18.87 0.36 -33.41
N ASP A 225 18.48 0.84 -34.59
CA ASP A 225 17.96 2.20 -34.75
C ASP A 225 16.57 2.39 -34.11
N GLN A 226 15.74 1.34 -34.10
CA GLN A 226 14.49 1.34 -33.34
C GLN A 226 14.74 1.39 -31.82
N ALA A 227 15.71 0.63 -31.31
CA ALA A 227 16.09 0.62 -29.90
C ALA A 227 16.59 2.00 -29.44
N ARG A 228 17.50 2.64 -30.20
CA ARG A 228 18.02 4.00 -29.90
C ARG A 228 16.95 5.09 -29.90
N SER A 229 15.87 4.90 -30.64
CA SER A 229 14.76 5.87 -30.73
C SER A 229 13.62 5.59 -29.74
N SER A 230 13.69 4.49 -28.98
CA SER A 230 12.69 4.18 -27.95
C SER A 230 12.84 5.08 -26.73
N THR A 231 11.75 5.75 -26.36
CA THR A 231 11.65 6.54 -25.12
C THR A 231 10.77 5.89 -24.06
N ASP A 232 9.98 4.88 -24.43
CA ASP A 232 9.07 4.14 -23.55
C ASP A 232 9.86 3.09 -22.76
N SER A 233 9.71 3.05 -21.43
CA SER A 233 10.45 2.13 -20.57
C SER A 233 9.98 0.67 -20.73
N ASP A 234 8.71 0.43 -20.99
CA ASP A 234 8.16 -0.93 -21.15
C ASP A 234 8.72 -1.61 -22.42
N ASP A 235 8.92 -0.84 -23.50
CA ASP A 235 9.53 -1.36 -24.73
C ASP A 235 11.05 -1.58 -24.58
N LYS A 236 11.75 -1.02 -23.56
CA LYS A 236 13.22 -1.17 -23.45
C LYS A 236 13.65 -2.60 -23.16
N GLY A 237 13.04 -3.27 -22.18
CA GLY A 237 13.36 -4.66 -21.86
C GLY A 237 13.10 -5.59 -23.05
N ARG A 238 12.00 -5.37 -23.76
CA ARG A 238 11.66 -6.10 -24.99
C ARG A 238 12.64 -5.85 -26.15
N MET A 239 13.14 -4.62 -26.29
CA MET A 239 14.16 -4.31 -27.30
C MET A 239 15.53 -4.90 -26.94
N ALA A 240 15.87 -5.00 -25.65
CA ALA A 240 17.09 -5.66 -25.19
C ALA A 240 17.06 -7.15 -25.56
N ASP A 241 15.98 -7.86 -25.19
CA ASP A 241 15.76 -9.27 -25.56
C ASP A 241 15.87 -9.50 -27.08
N LEU A 242 15.34 -8.57 -27.89
CA LEU A 242 15.38 -8.65 -29.35
C LEU A 242 16.80 -8.43 -29.90
N LEU A 243 17.56 -7.48 -29.35
CA LEU A 243 18.94 -7.25 -29.75
C LEU A 243 19.84 -8.42 -29.34
N GLU A 244 19.66 -8.99 -28.15
CA GLU A 244 20.39 -10.17 -27.66
C GLU A 244 20.20 -11.38 -28.61
N ASP A 245 18.95 -11.72 -28.96
CA ASP A 245 18.61 -12.78 -29.90
C ASP A 245 19.20 -12.54 -31.30
N LEU A 246 19.01 -11.34 -31.86
CA LEU A 246 19.54 -11.00 -33.20
C LEU A 246 21.07 -10.99 -33.24
N MET A 247 21.73 -10.52 -32.18
CA MET A 247 23.19 -10.62 -32.06
C MET A 247 23.66 -12.08 -32.00
N GLY A 248 22.95 -12.95 -31.26
CA GLY A 248 23.20 -14.38 -31.24
C GLY A 248 23.14 -15.01 -32.64
N GLN A 249 22.05 -14.73 -33.37
CA GLN A 249 21.86 -15.21 -34.75
C GLN A 249 22.92 -14.67 -35.72
N VAL A 250 23.34 -13.40 -35.57
CA VAL A 250 24.42 -12.82 -36.38
C VAL A 250 25.77 -13.50 -36.08
N ARG A 251 26.09 -13.77 -34.81
CA ARG A 251 27.32 -14.49 -34.42
C ARG A 251 27.34 -15.91 -35.01
N GLU A 252 26.25 -16.67 -34.89
CA GLU A 252 26.14 -18.02 -35.48
C GLU A 252 26.24 -18.01 -37.02
N SER A 253 25.56 -17.05 -37.66
CA SER A 253 25.58 -16.84 -39.11
C SER A 253 26.95 -16.42 -39.65
N ALA A 254 27.80 -15.81 -38.81
CA ALA A 254 29.17 -15.39 -39.12
C ALA A 254 30.25 -16.45 -38.75
N ASP A 255 29.85 -17.62 -38.24
CA ASP A 255 30.76 -18.60 -37.62
C ASP A 255 31.64 -18.01 -36.48
N LEU A 256 31.11 -17.00 -35.79
CA LEU A 256 31.70 -16.35 -34.60
C LEU A 256 31.22 -17.01 -33.29
N THR A 257 30.88 -18.30 -33.29
CA THR A 257 30.57 -19.02 -32.06
C THR A 257 31.82 -19.10 -31.19
N ASP A 258 31.75 -18.51 -29.99
CA ASP A 258 32.91 -18.35 -29.12
C ASP A 258 33.57 -19.70 -28.76
N GLN A 259 34.87 -19.77 -29.02
CA GLN A 259 35.74 -20.61 -28.22
C GLN A 259 35.86 -19.94 -26.84
N GLN A 260 35.23 -20.57 -25.85
CA GLN A 260 35.21 -20.27 -24.39
C GLN A 260 36.25 -19.28 -23.85
#